data_AF-A0A918CWH6-F1
#
_entry.id   AF-A0A918CWH6-F1
#
_cell.length_a   1.000
_cell.length_b   1.000
_cell.length_c   1.000
_cell.angle_alpha   90.00
_cell.angle_beta   90.00
_cell.angle_gamma   90.00
#
_symmetry.space_group_name_H-M   'P 1'
#
loop_
_entity.id
_entity.type
_entity.pdbx_description
1 polymer ?
#
loop_
_entity_poly.entity_id
_entity_poly.type
_entity_poly.pdbx_seq_one_letter_code
_entity_poly.pdbx_strand_id
1 'polypeptide(L)' 'MGWPVDVALARPVAERPGVRRGLTTSRSTATGPCCGGPRTDDGVRLQARTRRDVTAHRMDLAVAAGRLPPGVILDGVM' A
#
# COMPACT_ATOMS: atom_id res chain seq x y z
N MET A 1 1.09 -9.90 -14.06
CA MET A 1 1.13 -8.71 -13.18
C MET A 1 2.60 -8.39 -12.89
N GLY A 2 3.07 -7.18 -13.19
CA GLY A 2 4.46 -6.77 -12.94
C GLY A 2 4.72 -6.61 -11.45
N TRP A 3 5.55 -7.49 -10.89
CA TRP A 3 6.03 -7.47 -9.51
C TRP A 3 7.55 -7.28 -9.52
N PRO A 4 8.14 -6.47 -8.63
CA PRO A 4 7.51 -5.62 -7.62
C PRO A 4 6.68 -4.46 -8.22
N VAL A 5 5.70 -3.96 -7.45
CA VAL A 5 4.83 -2.85 -7.86
C VAL A 5 5.43 -1.52 -7.41
N ASP A 6 5.35 -0.49 -8.27
CA ASP A 6 5.74 0.86 -7.90
C ASP A 6 4.64 1.59 -7.14
N VAL A 7 4.99 2.07 -5.95
CA VAL A 7 4.07 2.77 -5.05
C VAL A 7 4.12 4.27 -5.32
N ALA A 8 2.94 4.90 -5.42
CA ALA A 8 2.83 6.33 -5.63
C ALA A 8 3.43 7.12 -4.44
N LEU A 9 4.25 8.13 -4.74
CA LEU A 9 4.84 8.99 -3.72
C LEU A 9 4.08 10.31 -3.60
N ALA A 10 3.72 10.68 -2.37
CA ALA A 10 3.17 12.00 -2.08
C ALA A 10 4.26 13.08 -2.20
N ARG A 11 3.88 14.26 -2.70
CA ARG A 11 4.75 15.44 -2.65
C ARG A 11 4.51 16.18 -1.32
N PRO A 12 5.57 16.62 -0.62
CA PRO A 12 5.40 17.48 0.54
C PRO A 12 4.78 18.80 0.12
N VAL A 13 3.77 19.26 0.86
CA VAL A 13 3.14 20.58 0.70
C VAL A 13 3.22 21.30 2.04
N ALA A 14 3.64 22.57 2.03
CA ALA A 14 3.81 23.36 3.25
C ALA A 14 2.48 23.68 3.93
N GLU A 15 1.43 23.84 3.15
CA GLU A 15 0.09 24.17 3.62
C GLU A 15 -0.94 23.30 2.89
N ARG A 16 -2.07 23.03 3.55
CA ARG A 16 -3.17 22.31 2.93
C ARG A 16 -3.67 23.15 1.75
N PRO A 17 -3.68 22.62 0.51
CA PRO A 17 -4.20 23.35 -0.63
C PRO A 17 -5.65 23.76 -0.33
N GLY A 18 -5.96 25.05 -0.48
CA GLY A 18 -7.34 25.50 -0.50
C GLY A 18 -8.11 24.67 -1.54
N VAL A 19 -9.36 24.30 -1.24
CA VAL A 19 -10.18 23.39 -2.05
C VAL A 19 -10.34 23.97 -3.48
N ARG A 20 -9.40 23.67 -4.37
CA ARG A 20 -9.48 24.00 -5.80
C ARG A 20 -10.09 22.82 -6.53
N ARG A 21 -10.95 23.12 -7.52
CA ARG A 21 -11.77 22.18 -8.30
C ARG A 21 -11.06 20.85 -8.56
N GLY A 22 -11.50 19.86 -7.79
CA GLY A 22 -11.02 18.49 -7.73
C GLY A 22 -11.46 17.92 -6.39
N LEU A 23 -12.19 16.79 -6.38
CA LEU A 23 -12.60 16.15 -5.13
C LEU A 23 -11.33 15.71 -4.40
N THR A 24 -10.97 16.42 -3.33
CA THR A 24 -9.76 16.12 -2.55
C THR A 24 -10.19 15.39 -1.28
N THR A 25 -9.80 14.13 -1.16
CA THR A 25 -9.99 13.36 0.08
C THR A 25 -8.72 13.46 0.91
N SER A 26 -8.88 13.82 2.18
CA SER A 26 -7.77 13.86 3.13
C SER A 26 -7.77 12.60 4.01
N ARG A 27 -6.58 12.07 4.29
CA ARG A 27 -6.35 10.95 5.22
C ARG A 27 -5.14 11.29 6.08
N SER A 28 -5.17 10.90 7.35
CA SER A 28 -4.01 11.02 8.24
C SER A 28 -2.82 10.24 7.68
N THR A 29 -1.66 10.88 7.61
CA THR A 29 -0.39 10.20 7.35
C THR A 29 -0.02 9.40 8.60
N ALA A 30 -0.08 8.08 8.52
CA ALA A 30 0.36 7.20 9.61
C ALA A 30 1.90 7.10 9.64
N THR A 31 2.45 6.93 10.83
CA THR A 31 3.90 6.72 11.05
C THR A 31 4.18 5.23 11.08
N GLY A 32 4.92 4.71 10.11
CA GLY A 32 5.26 3.29 10.04
C GLY A 32 5.79 2.87 8.67
N PRO A 33 6.32 1.64 8.52
CA PRO A 33 6.75 1.13 7.23
C PRO A 33 5.56 0.98 6.27
N CYS A 34 5.64 1.61 5.09
CA CYS A 34 4.66 1.38 4.02
C CYS A 34 4.86 -0.03 3.47
N CYS A 35 3.78 -0.81 3.46
CA CYS A 35 3.75 -2.13 2.85
C CYS A 35 2.49 -2.28 2.02
N GLY A 36 2.67 -2.87 0.85
CA GLY A 36 1.59 -3.14 -0.08
C GLY A 36 1.95 -4.30 -0.98
N GLY A 37 0.96 -4.95 -1.56
CA GLY A 37 1.22 -6.03 -2.50
C GLY A 37 -0.04 -6.73 -2.98
N PRO A 38 0.06 -7.46 -4.10
CA PRO A 38 -1.05 -8.16 -4.70
C PRO A 38 -1.43 -9.40 -3.90
N ARG A 39 -2.72 -9.66 -3.83
CA ARG A 39 -3.23 -11.03 -3.76
C ARG A 39 -3.27 -11.59 -5.18
N THR A 40 -2.39 -12.54 -5.46
CA THR A 40 -2.39 -13.35 -6.70
C THR A 40 -3.29 -14.57 -6.51
N ASP A 41 -3.66 -15.27 -7.60
CA ASP A 41 -4.40 -16.53 -7.50
C ASP A 41 -3.66 -17.58 -6.64
N ASP A 42 -2.33 -17.53 -6.64
CA ASP A 42 -1.46 -18.42 -5.87
C ASP A 42 -1.25 -18.01 -4.40
N GLY A 43 -1.75 -16.85 -3.95
CA GLY A 43 -1.55 -16.38 -2.57
C GLY A 43 -1.36 -14.87 -2.41
N VAL A 44 -0.83 -14.46 -1.25
CA VAL A 44 -0.57 -13.06 -0.93
C VAL A 44 0.93 -12.79 -0.92
N ARG A 45 1.35 -11.69 -1.56
CA ARG A 45 2.72 -11.16 -1.43
C ARG A 45 2.69 -9.75 -0.85
N LEU A 46 3.61 -9.48 0.07
CA LEU A 46 3.79 -8.18 0.71
C LEU A 46 5.16 -7.62 0.35
N GLN A 47 5.17 -6.38 -0.10
CA GLN A 47 6.36 -5.64 -0.45
C GLN A 47 6.48 -4.40 0.44
N ALA A 48 7.68 -4.17 0.96
CA ALA A 48 8.02 -2.91 1.61
C ALA A 48 8.23 -1.79 0.59
N ARG A 49 8.18 -0.54 1.04
CA ARG A 49 8.48 0.64 0.22
C ARG A 49 9.78 0.55 -0.59
N THR A 50 10.78 -0.16 -0.07
CA THR A 50 12.09 -0.38 -0.73
C THR A 50 12.06 -1.48 -1.80
N ARG A 51 10.88 -1.96 -2.19
CA ARG A 51 10.66 -3.10 -3.09
C ARG A 51 11.11 -4.47 -2.55
N ARG A 52 11.46 -4.54 -1.26
CA ARG A 52 11.83 -5.81 -0.60
C ARG A 52 10.59 -6.64 -0.30
N ASP A 53 10.65 -7.94 -0.58
CA ASP A 53 9.64 -8.90 -0.12
C ASP A 53 9.73 -9.04 1.41
N VAL A 54 8.60 -8.78 2.07
CA VAL A 54 8.46 -8.88 3.53
C VAL A 54 7.35 -9.84 3.94
N THR A 55 6.84 -10.64 3.00
CA THR A 55 5.71 -11.56 3.22
C THR A 55 5.97 -12.48 4.41
N ALA A 56 7.14 -13.11 4.47
CA ALA A 56 7.51 -14.03 5.57
C ALA A 56 7.68 -13.33 6.93
N HIS A 57 8.02 -12.04 6.94
CA HIS A 57 8.20 -11.26 8.16
C HIS A 57 6.88 -10.69 8.72
N ARG A 58 5.79 -10.74 7.93
CA ARG A 58 4.47 -10.17 8.25
C ARG A 58 3.35 -11.14 7.89
N MET A 59 3.50 -12.36 8.41
CA MET A 59 2.58 -13.47 8.12
C MET A 59 1.15 -13.18 8.62
N ASP A 60 1.02 -12.47 9.72
CA ASP A 60 -0.25 -11.95 10.25
C ASP A 60 -1.00 -11.09 9.21
N LEU A 61 -0.29 -10.18 8.56
CA LEU A 61 -0.84 -9.33 7.51
C LEU A 61 -1.11 -10.13 6.23
N ALA A 62 -0.24 -11.08 5.89
CA ALA A 62 -0.44 -11.94 4.72
C ALA A 62 -1.71 -12.81 4.87
N VAL A 63 -1.96 -13.34 6.07
CA VAL A 63 -3.18 -14.09 6.41
C VAL A 63 -4.41 -13.18 6.34
N ALA A 64 -4.33 -11.97 6.90
CA ALA A 64 -5.44 -11.01 6.84
C ALA A 64 -5.78 -10.61 5.40
N ALA A 65 -4.77 -10.32 4.58
CA ALA A 65 -4.92 -10.01 3.16
C ALA A 65 -5.44 -11.20 2.34
N GLY A 66 -5.31 -12.43 2.86
CA GLY A 66 -5.92 -13.62 2.27
C GLY A 66 -7.45 -13.58 2.16
N ARG A 67 -8.11 -12.68 2.91
CA ARG A 67 -9.55 -12.46 2.86
C ARG A 67 -10.00 -11.54 1.71
N LEU A 68 -9.06 -10.91 1.00
CA LEU A 68 -9.37 -10.02 -0.11
C LEU A 68 -9.70 -10.82 -1.38
N PRO A 69 -10.44 -10.23 -2.33
CA PRO A 69 -10.60 -10.81 -3.66
C PRO A 69 -9.24 -11.01 -4.36
N PRO A 70 -9.08 -12.06 -5.19
CA PRO A 70 -7.92 -12.20 -6.06
C PRO A 70 -7.77 -10.98 -6.98
N GLY A 71 -6.52 -10.60 -7.28
CA GLY A 71 -6.19 -9.46 -8.15
C GLY A 71 -6.16 -8.10 -7.46
N VAL A 72 -6.50 -8.01 -6.16
CA VAL A 72 -6.44 -6.76 -5.40
C VAL A 72 -5.00 -6.44 -5.00
N ILE A 73 -4.58 -5.20 -5.24
CA ILE A 73 -3.35 -4.61 -4.72
C ILE A 73 -3.74 -3.54 -3.70
N LEU A 74 -3.25 -3.67 -2.47
CA LEU A 74 -3.40 -2.64 -1.45
C LEU A 74 -2.08 -1.92 -1.21
N ASP A 75 -2.15 -0.62 -0.97
CA ASP A 75 -1.05 0.23 -0.49
C ASP A 75 -1.47 0.84 0.85
N GLY A 76 -0.60 0.75 1.85
CA GLY A 76 -0.91 1.14 3.20
C GLY A 76 0.32 1.27 4.09
N VAL A 77 0.11 1.84 5.27
CA VAL A 77 1.11 1.96 6.33
C VAL A 77 0.73 1.01 7.45
N MET A 78 1.70 0.26 7.96
CA MET A 78 1.54 -0.60 9.14
C MET A 78 2.11 0.06 10.39
#